data_AF-A0A537J2K0-F1
#
_entry.id   AF-A0A537J2K0-F1
#
_cell.length_a   1.000
_cell.length_b   1.000
_cell.length_c   1.000
_cell.angle_alpha   90.00
_cell.angle_beta   90.00
_cell.angle_gamma   90.00
#
_symmetry.space_group_name_H-M   'P 1'
#
loop_
_entity.id
_entity.type
_entity.pdbx_description
1 polymer ?
#
loop_
_entity_poly.entity_id
_entity_poly.type
_entity_poly.pdbx_seq_one_letter_code
_entity_poly.pdbx_strand_id
1 'polypeptide(L)'
;VDEIRRLHARFPENIKLYAAFLDSEIIAGTIIYETDTAAHAQYIAASEVGRSSRALDLVFYQLLSAVYREKDYFDFGSSTEHEGRDLNAGLIEFKEGFGARAVMHDFYELQTGL
;
A
#
# COMPACT_ATOMS: atom_id res chain seq x y z
N VAL A 1 6.28 3.29 -15.41
CA VAL A 1 4.96 2.73 -15.84
C VAL A 1 5.12 1.38 -16.55
N ASP A 2 6.15 1.17 -17.38
CA ASP A 2 6.27 -0.09 -18.13
C ASP A 2 6.42 -1.34 -17.24
N GLU A 3 7.05 -1.20 -16.08
CA GLU A 3 7.15 -2.27 -15.09
C GLU A 3 5.76 -2.73 -14.64
N ILE A 4 4.94 -1.84 -14.08
CA ILE A 4 3.64 -2.23 -13.53
C ILE A 4 2.68 -2.75 -14.60
N ARG A 5 2.77 -2.24 -15.84
CA ARG A 5 2.03 -2.80 -16.99
C ARG A 5 2.46 -4.23 -17.30
N ARG A 6 3.77 -4.51 -17.30
CA ARG A 6 4.31 -5.87 -17.52
C ARG A 6 3.97 -6.84 -16.40
N LEU A 7 3.94 -6.35 -15.16
CA LEU A 7 3.55 -7.14 -14.00
C LEU A 7 2.07 -7.48 -14.04
N HIS A 8 1.20 -6.48 -14.24
CA HIS A 8 -0.24 -6.70 -14.34
C HIS A 8 -0.59 -7.64 -15.51
N ALA A 9 0.06 -7.50 -16.66
CA ALA A 9 -0.16 -8.42 -17.79
C ALA A 9 0.19 -9.88 -17.47
N ARG A 10 1.08 -10.13 -16.51
CA ARG A 10 1.45 -11.49 -16.05
C ARG A 10 0.58 -11.99 -14.91
N PHE A 11 0.09 -11.08 -14.08
CA PHE A 11 -0.66 -11.39 -12.86
C PHE A 11 -1.93 -10.54 -12.74
N PRO A 12 -2.86 -10.63 -13.71
CA PRO A 12 -4.02 -9.73 -13.76
C PRO A 12 -4.97 -9.89 -12.57
N GLU A 13 -5.07 -11.11 -12.03
CA GLU A 13 -5.93 -11.43 -10.88
C GLU A 13 -5.27 -11.10 -9.53
N ASN A 14 -3.95 -10.90 -9.50
CA ASN A 14 -3.20 -10.62 -8.28
C ASN A 14 -2.79 -9.15 -8.18
N ILE A 15 -2.79 -8.40 -9.29
CA ILE A 15 -2.35 -7.00 -9.32
C ILE A 15 -3.52 -6.14 -9.75
N LYS A 16 -4.15 -5.47 -8.79
CA LYS A 16 -5.41 -4.72 -8.99
C LYS A 16 -5.23 -3.25 -8.65
N LEU A 17 -5.83 -2.38 -9.45
CA LEU A 17 -5.96 -0.95 -9.15
C LEU A 17 -7.31 -0.71 -8.46
N TYR A 18 -7.27 -0.06 -7.31
CA TYR A 18 -8.45 0.51 -6.66
C TYR A 18 -8.32 2.02 -6.66
N ALA A 19 -9.30 2.72 -7.21
CA ALA A 19 -9.25 4.16 -7.39
C ALA A 19 -10.56 4.82 -6.96
N ALA A 20 -10.44 5.99 -6.35
CA ALA A 20 -11.55 6.90 -6.10
C ALA A 20 -11.63 7.92 -7.24
N PHE A 21 -12.86 8.13 -7.73
CA PHE A 21 -13.15 9.04 -8.81
C PHE A 21 -14.00 10.21 -8.33
N LEU A 22 -13.72 11.41 -8.84
CA LEU A 22 -14.59 12.57 -8.74
C LEU A 22 -14.76 13.14 -10.15
N ASP A 23 -16.00 13.29 -10.60
CA ASP A 23 -16.32 13.77 -11.96
C ASP A 23 -15.59 13.02 -13.09
N SER A 24 -15.41 11.70 -12.92
CA SER A 24 -14.67 10.79 -13.83
C SER A 24 -13.13 10.91 -13.80
N GLU A 25 -12.58 11.79 -12.98
CA GLU A 25 -11.13 11.92 -12.76
C GLU A 25 -10.69 11.07 -11.56
N ILE A 26 -9.56 10.38 -11.70
CA ILE A 26 -8.96 9.64 -10.57
C ILE A 26 -8.35 10.67 -9.61
N ILE A 27 -8.88 10.74 -8.40
CA ILE A 27 -8.36 11.65 -7.36
C ILE A 27 -7.48 10.95 -6.32
N ALA A 28 -7.62 9.64 -6.16
CA ALA A 28 -6.78 8.81 -5.31
C ALA A 28 -6.83 7.35 -5.76
N GLY A 29 -5.82 6.57 -5.39
CA GLY A 29 -5.84 5.14 -5.62
C GLY A 29 -4.63 4.40 -5.09
N THR A 30 -4.75 3.08 -5.11
CA THR A 30 -3.68 2.17 -4.75
C THR A 30 -3.65 0.97 -5.67
N ILE A 31 -2.43 0.50 -5.96
CA ILE A 31 -2.22 -0.78 -6.61
C ILE A 31 -1.93 -1.81 -5.52
N ILE A 32 -2.73 -2.87 -5.50
CA ILE A 32 -2.63 -3.96 -4.55
C ILE A 32 -1.97 -5.16 -5.22
N TYR A 33 -0.97 -5.73 -4.56
CA TYR A 33 -0.47 -7.07 -4.83
C TYR A 33 -1.14 -8.05 -3.88
N GLU A 34 -1.79 -9.06 -4.46
CA GLU A 34 -2.67 -9.97 -3.74
C GLU A 34 -2.19 -11.41 -3.86
N THR A 35 -2.02 -12.06 -2.72
CA THR A 35 -1.87 -13.51 -2.58
C THR A 35 -3.11 -14.08 -1.89
N ASP A 36 -3.14 -15.39 -1.68
CA ASP A 36 -4.26 -16.02 -0.94
C ASP A 36 -4.40 -15.43 0.47
N THR A 37 -3.28 -15.14 1.14
CA THR A 37 -3.26 -14.72 2.55
C THR A 37 -3.09 -13.22 2.78
N ALA A 38 -2.52 -12.49 1.82
CA ALA A 38 -2.14 -11.08 2.00
C ALA A 38 -2.60 -10.17 0.86
N ALA A 39 -2.94 -8.93 1.21
CA ALA A 39 -3.09 -7.81 0.28
C ALA A 39 -2.07 -6.72 0.64
N HIS A 40 -1.13 -6.45 -0.26
CA HIS A 40 -0.05 -5.47 -0.06
C HIS A 40 -0.29 -4.22 -0.91
N ALA A 41 -0.34 -3.05 -0.28
CA ALA A 41 -0.48 -1.76 -0.94
C ALA A 41 0.86 -1.28 -1.52
N GLN A 42 1.15 -1.67 -2.76
CA GLN A 42 2.45 -1.44 -3.40
C GLN A 42 2.66 0.02 -3.82
N TYR A 43 1.64 0.63 -4.41
CA TYR A 43 1.68 2.04 -4.82
C TYR A 43 0.46 2.73 -4.25
N ILE A 44 0.64 3.89 -3.62
CA ILE A 44 -0.43 4.69 -3.04
C ILE A 44 -0.24 6.12 -3.53
N ALA A 45 -1.29 6.71 -4.07
CA ALA A 45 -1.24 8.09 -4.54
C ALA A 45 -2.57 8.80 -4.33
N ALA A 46 -2.49 10.11 -4.11
CA ALA A 46 -3.62 11.02 -4.12
C ALA A 46 -3.22 12.34 -4.75
N SER A 47 -4.13 12.88 -5.57
CA SER A 47 -4.10 14.26 -6.04
C SER A 47 -4.30 15.24 -4.89
N GLU A 48 -4.07 16.53 -5.12
CA GLU A 48 -4.36 17.57 -4.13
C GLU A 48 -5.83 17.55 -3.68
N VAL A 49 -6.77 17.42 -4.62
CA VAL A 49 -8.20 17.27 -4.34
C VAL A 49 -8.47 15.98 -3.56
N GLY A 50 -7.81 14.89 -3.90
CA GLY A 50 -7.93 13.61 -3.18
C GLY A 50 -7.45 13.71 -1.72
N ARG A 51 -6.39 14.48 -1.46
CA ARG A 51 -5.90 14.72 -0.10
C ARG A 51 -6.88 15.58 0.70
N SER A 52 -7.36 16.69 0.14
CA SER A 52 -8.27 17.60 0.85
C SER A 52 -9.64 16.96 1.14
N SER A 53 -10.09 16.07 0.25
CA SER A 53 -11.34 15.31 0.40
C SER A 53 -11.19 13.98 1.15
N ARG A 54 -9.97 13.61 1.59
CA ARG A 54 -9.68 12.32 2.25
C ARG A 54 -10.08 11.10 1.41
N ALA A 55 -9.88 11.17 0.10
CA ALA A 55 -10.28 10.12 -0.82
C ALA A 55 -9.54 8.78 -0.58
N LEU A 56 -8.30 8.81 -0.09
CA LEU A 56 -7.60 7.58 0.31
C LEU A 56 -8.26 6.88 1.50
N ASP A 57 -8.81 7.65 2.46
CA ASP A 57 -9.53 7.08 3.60
C ASP A 57 -10.72 6.24 3.12
N LEU A 58 -11.44 6.73 2.09
CA LEU A 58 -12.53 5.99 1.45
C LEU A 58 -12.03 4.72 0.74
N VAL A 59 -10.94 4.82 -0.03
CA VAL A 59 -10.35 3.65 -0.73
C VAL A 59 -9.96 2.57 0.28
N PHE A 60 -9.20 2.92 1.32
CA PHE A 60 -8.75 1.95 2.31
C PHE A 60 -9.88 1.45 3.20
N TYR A 61 -10.87 2.28 3.54
CA TYR A 61 -12.07 1.82 4.23
C TYR A 61 -12.76 0.70 3.45
N GLN A 62 -12.97 0.88 2.14
CA GLN A 62 -13.59 -0.15 1.29
C GLN A 62 -12.71 -1.41 1.20
N LEU A 63 -11.40 -1.24 1.06
CA LEU A 63 -10.47 -2.36 0.98
C LEU A 63 -10.47 -3.20 2.26
N LEU A 64 -10.38 -2.56 3.42
CA LEU A 64 -10.26 -3.25 4.71
C LEU A 64 -11.60 -3.81 5.20
N SER A 65 -12.71 -3.10 4.96
CA SER A 65 -14.02 -3.48 5.52
C SER A 65 -14.82 -4.45 4.64
N ALA A 66 -14.52 -4.52 3.34
CA ALA A 66 -15.30 -5.31 2.39
C ALA A 66 -14.44 -6.20 1.49
N VAL A 67 -13.44 -5.65 0.79
CA VAL A 67 -12.71 -6.39 -0.25
C VAL A 67 -11.76 -7.44 0.34
N TYR A 68 -11.01 -7.05 1.38
CA TYR A 68 -9.97 -7.85 2.01
C TYR A 68 -10.25 -8.15 3.47
N ARG A 69 -11.52 -8.01 3.88
CA ARG A 69 -11.98 -8.25 5.26
C ARG A 69 -11.62 -9.65 5.78
N GLU A 70 -11.70 -10.65 4.91
CA GLU A 70 -11.48 -12.05 5.25
C GLU A 70 -10.04 -12.52 4.97
N LYS A 71 -9.13 -11.61 4.56
CA LYS A 71 -7.71 -11.95 4.42
C LYS A 71 -7.02 -11.88 5.79
N ASP A 72 -6.04 -12.76 5.97
CA ASP A 72 -5.26 -12.81 7.21
C ASP A 72 -4.44 -11.52 7.42
N TYR A 73 -3.93 -10.94 6.32
CA TYR A 73 -3.05 -9.78 6.38
C TYR A 73 -3.39 -8.71 5.34
N PHE A 74 -3.39 -7.46 5.80
CA PHE A 74 -3.29 -6.29 4.94
C PHE A 74 -2.00 -5.55 5.27
N ASP A 75 -1.13 -5.41 4.27
CA ASP A 75 0.21 -4.83 4.42
C ASP A 75 0.28 -3.46 3.72
N PHE A 76 0.56 -2.42 4.50
CA PHE A 76 0.72 -1.05 4.01
C PHE A 76 2.17 -0.72 3.60
N GLY A 77 3.09 -1.67 3.66
CA GLY A 77 4.51 -1.49 3.38
C GLY A 77 5.26 -0.77 4.50
N SER A 78 6.52 -0.39 4.23
CA SER A 78 7.41 0.23 5.22
C SER A 78 6.98 1.67 5.57
N SER A 79 7.19 2.06 6.83
CA SER A 79 7.04 3.45 7.30
C SER A 79 8.40 4.10 7.53
N THR A 80 9.44 3.55 6.92
CA THR A 80 10.82 3.98 7.12
C THR A 80 11.46 4.44 5.83
N GLU A 81 12.38 5.39 5.96
CA GLU A 81 13.22 5.94 4.89
C GLU A 81 14.68 5.55 5.13
N HIS A 82 15.56 5.88 4.17
CA HIS A 82 16.99 5.59 4.22
C HIS A 82 17.30 4.15 4.65
N GLU A 83 16.66 3.19 3.97
CA GLU A 83 16.85 1.75 4.21
C GLU A 83 16.53 1.31 5.65
N GLY A 84 15.48 1.88 6.26
CA GLY A 84 15.04 1.48 7.59
C GLY A 84 15.63 2.30 8.74
N ARG A 85 16.52 3.26 8.45
CA ARG A 85 17.22 4.05 9.48
C ARG A 85 16.37 5.16 10.08
N ASP A 86 15.47 5.74 9.28
CA ASP A 86 14.65 6.86 9.71
C ASP A 86 13.17 6.49 9.69
N LEU A 87 12.46 6.76 10.78
CA LEU A 87 11.02 6.58 10.84
C LEU A 87 10.31 7.80 10.23
N ASN A 88 9.46 7.56 9.23
CA ASN A 88 8.55 8.57 8.72
C ASN A 88 7.28 8.59 9.61
N ALA A 89 7.23 9.54 10.54
CA ALA A 89 6.14 9.71 11.50
C ALA A 89 4.76 9.86 10.81
N GLY A 90 4.70 10.62 9.71
CA GLY A 90 3.44 10.81 8.98
C GLY A 90 2.92 9.52 8.33
N LEU A 91 3.82 8.68 7.78
CA LEU A 91 3.43 7.40 7.19
C LEU A 91 2.98 6.38 8.24
N ILE A 92 3.64 6.31 9.39
CA ILE A 92 3.19 5.41 10.46
C ILE A 92 1.85 5.87 11.04
N GLU A 93 1.69 7.17 11.34
CA GLU A 93 0.42 7.73 11.84
C GLU A 93 -0.73 7.48 10.85
N PHE A 94 -0.49 7.67 9.55
CA PHE A 94 -1.47 7.37 8.51
C PHE A 94 -1.95 5.92 8.57
N LYS A 95 -1.02 4.96 8.68
CA LYS A 95 -1.35 3.52 8.69
C LYS A 95 -2.04 3.11 9.99
N GLU A 96 -1.56 3.62 11.13
CA GLU A 96 -2.19 3.40 12.43
C GLU A 96 -3.62 3.95 12.48
N GLY A 97 -3.92 5.00 11.72
CA GLY A 97 -5.28 5.52 11.53
C GLY A 97 -6.28 4.50 10.97
N PHE A 98 -5.81 3.47 10.27
CA PHE A 98 -6.64 2.35 9.78
C PHE A 98 -6.58 1.11 10.68
N GLY A 99 -5.95 1.22 11.85
CA GLY A 99 -5.77 0.10 12.79
C GLY A 99 -4.58 -0.81 12.49
N ALA A 100 -3.68 -0.41 11.57
CA ALA A 100 -2.45 -1.14 11.31
C ALA A 100 -1.52 -1.12 12.53
N ARG A 101 -0.60 -2.09 12.61
CA ARG A 101 0.43 -2.18 13.64
C ARG A 101 1.80 -2.33 12.99
N ALA A 102 2.81 -1.69 13.57
CA ALA A 102 4.18 -1.83 13.10
C ALA A 102 4.81 -3.14 13.61
N VAL A 103 5.66 -3.73 12.77
CA VAL A 103 6.55 -4.85 13.10
C VAL A 103 7.97 -4.43 12.71
N MET A 104 8.94 -4.72 13.57
CA MET A 104 10.35 -4.46 13.28
C MET A 104 10.86 -5.42 12.21
N HIS A 105 11.54 -4.90 11.20
CA HIS A 105 12.25 -5.68 10.20
C HIS A 105 13.75 -5.48 10.39
N ASP A 106 14.42 -6.50 10.92
CA ASP A 106 15.85 -6.46 11.21
C ASP A 106 16.66 -6.81 9.95
N PHE A 107 17.71 -6.03 9.69
CA PHE A 107 18.65 -6.26 8.59
C PHE A 107 19.99 -6.69 9.17
N TYR A 108 20.57 -7.76 8.61
CA TYR A 108 21.87 -8.28 9.02
C TYR A 108 22.78 -8.38 7.81
N GLU A 109 24.00 -7.86 7.93
CA GLU A 109 25.06 -8.05 6.95
C GLU A 109 26.09 -9.03 7.50
N LEU A 110 26.41 -10.07 6.71
CA LEU A 110 27.39 -11.09 7.07
C LEU A 110 28.57 -11.00 6.10
N GLN A 111 29.77 -10.81 6.64
CA GLN A 111 30.99 -10.87 5.85
C GLN A 111 31.31 -12.34 5.55
N THR A 112 31.03 -12.77 4.33
CA THR A 112 31.52 -14.07 3.83
C THR A 112 32.95 -13.86 3.35
N GLY A 113 33.94 -14.49 4.00
CA GLY A 113 35.37 -14.31 3.69
C GLY A 113 35.85 -14.91 2.35
N LEU A 114 35.04 -14.78 1.29
CA LEU A 114 35.38 -15.06 -0.10
C LEU A 114 35.98 -13.81 -0.76
#